data_AF-A0A163US20-F1
#
_entry.id   AF-A0A163US20-F1
#
_cell.length_a   1.000
_cell.length_b   1.000
_cell.length_c   1.000
_cell.angle_alpha   90.00
_cell.angle_beta   90.00
_cell.angle_gamma   90.00
#
_symmetry.space_group_name_H-M   'P 1'
#
loop_
_entity.id
_entity.type
_entity.pdbx_description
1 polymer ?
#
loop_
_entity_poly.entity_id
_entity_poly.type
_entity_poly.pdbx_seq_one_letter_code
_entity_poly.pdbx_strand_id
1 'polypeptide(L)'
;MNRALESRAMQIVSAFEQRLDNDKGELASSISSIHDTRRNPADFDNVRYIAHRINGGAGLFGCDDLAEPAKEIEKLVDVGADTDQVVNAVQELIDRIERLLAEGIRQPDWITSRLAK
;
A
#
# COMPACT_ATOMS: atom_id res chain seq x y z
N MET A 1 1.86 7.48 30.18
CA MET A 1 2.40 7.92 28.88
C MET A 1 1.98 9.39 28.68
N ASN A 2 2.83 10.24 28.09
CA ASN A 2 2.54 11.68 27.96
C ASN A 2 1.51 11.89 26.83
N ARG A 3 0.41 12.63 27.08
CA ARG A 3 -0.65 12.90 26.08
C ARG A 3 -0.13 13.44 24.74
N ALA A 4 0.97 14.21 24.77
CA ALA A 4 1.59 14.73 23.56
C ALA A 4 2.22 13.63 22.69
N LEU A 5 2.76 12.56 23.29
CA LEU A 5 3.34 11.42 22.59
C LEU A 5 2.25 10.55 21.96
N GLU A 6 1.17 10.30 22.70
CA GLU A 6 -0.03 9.61 22.19
C GLU A 6 -0.61 10.34 20.97
N SER A 7 -0.77 11.67 21.06
CA SER A 7 -1.28 12.47 19.95
C SER A 7 -0.41 12.39 18.69
N ARG A 8 0.92 12.44 18.84
CA ARG A 8 1.84 12.30 17.70
C ARG A 8 1.82 10.91 17.10
N ALA A 9 1.71 9.86 17.93
CA ALA A 9 1.66 8.51 17.43
C ALA A 9 0.38 8.26 16.61
N MET A 10 -0.77 8.74 17.09
CA MET A 10 -2.03 8.71 16.33
C MET A 10 -1.93 9.49 15.01
N GLN A 11 -1.25 10.64 14.98
CA GLN A 11 -1.04 11.40 13.74
C GLN A 11 -0.22 10.62 12.70
N ILE A 12 0.81 9.87 13.14
CA ILE A 12 1.63 9.05 12.22
C ILE A 12 0.80 7.90 11.65
N VAL A 13 0.00 7.23 12.48
CA VAL A 13 -0.90 6.16 12.01
C VAL A 13 -1.94 6.71 11.04
N SER A 14 -2.60 7.82 11.39
CA SER A 14 -3.59 8.46 10.52
C SER A 14 -3.00 8.93 9.18
N ALA A 15 -1.77 9.45 9.18
CA ALA A 15 -1.07 9.80 7.94
C ALA A 15 -0.76 8.57 7.07
N PHE A 16 -0.47 7.43 7.68
CA PHE A 16 -0.27 6.18 6.95
C PHE A 16 -1.58 5.64 6.37
N GLU A 17 -2.67 5.66 7.14
CA GLU A 17 -4.02 5.29 6.66
C GLU A 17 -4.44 6.16 5.46
N GLN A 18 -4.26 7.48 5.56
CA GLN A 18 -4.57 8.40 4.46
C GLN A 18 -3.72 8.10 3.21
N ARG A 19 -2.44 7.76 3.40
CA ARG A 19 -1.57 7.39 2.27
C ARG A 19 -2.02 6.09 1.61
N LEU A 20 -2.39 5.07 2.39
CA LEU A 20 -2.91 3.81 1.85
C LEU A 20 -4.20 4.02 1.05
N ASP A 21 -5.10 4.88 1.53
CA ASP A 21 -6.34 5.18 0.79
C ASP A 21 -6.06 5.88 -0.55
N ASN A 22 -5.09 6.79 -0.58
CA ASN A 22 -4.62 7.42 -1.82
C ASN A 22 -3.96 6.39 -2.76
N ASP A 23 -3.03 5.57 -2.24
CA ASP A 23 -2.34 4.51 -2.98
C ASP A 23 -3.35 3.55 -3.63
N LYS A 24 -4.41 3.17 -2.89
CA LYS A 24 -5.52 2.35 -3.38
C LYS A 24 -6.25 3.01 -4.56
N GLY A 25 -6.57 4.30 -4.45
CA GLY A 25 -7.21 5.06 -5.53
C GLY A 25 -6.34 5.18 -6.78
N GLU A 26 -5.03 5.38 -6.60
CA GLU A 26 -4.04 5.40 -7.69
C GLU A 26 -3.94 4.02 -8.39
N LEU A 27 -3.94 2.92 -7.63
CA LEU A 27 -3.95 1.55 -8.17
C LEU A 27 -5.22 1.27 -8.98
N ALA A 28 -6.40 1.59 -8.45
CA ALA A 28 -7.69 1.40 -9.12
C ALA A 28 -7.76 2.15 -10.47
N SER A 29 -7.24 3.39 -10.48
CA SER A 29 -7.15 4.21 -11.69
C SER A 29 -6.17 3.61 -12.72
N SER A 30 -5.04 3.08 -12.24
CA SER A 30 -4.01 2.47 -13.09
C SER A 30 -4.52 1.19 -13.77
N ILE A 31 -5.18 0.29 -13.04
CA ILE A 31 -5.71 -0.95 -13.65
C ILE A 31 -6.85 -0.67 -14.62
N SER A 32 -7.66 0.36 -14.38
CA SER A 32 -8.71 0.79 -15.33
C SER A 32 -8.08 1.28 -16.65
N SER A 33 -6.99 2.06 -16.56
CA SER A 33 -6.23 2.54 -17.72
C SER A 33 -5.58 1.40 -18.53
N ILE A 34 -5.06 0.38 -17.83
CA ILE A 34 -4.49 -0.83 -18.43
C ILE A 34 -5.52 -1.62 -19.25
N HIS A 35 -6.79 -1.65 -18.80
CA HIS A 35 -7.87 -2.31 -19.55
C HIS A 35 -8.33 -1.52 -20.78
N ASP A 36 -8.39 -0.19 -20.70
CA ASP A 36 -8.93 0.68 -21.75
C ASP A 36 -7.96 0.89 -22.93
N THR A 37 -6.66 0.75 -22.71
CA THR A 37 -5.63 0.99 -23.72
C THR A 37 -4.87 -0.28 -24.11
N ARG A 38 -4.35 -0.34 -25.35
CA ARG A 38 -3.39 -1.38 -25.73
C ARG A 38 -2.13 -1.19 -24.89
N ARG A 39 -1.94 -2.03 -23.86
CA ARG A 39 -0.73 -2.20 -23.01
C ARG A 39 0.24 -1.02 -23.10
N ASN A 40 -0.02 0.05 -22.35
CA ASN A 40 0.93 1.15 -22.21
C ASN A 40 1.94 0.81 -21.10
N PRO A 41 3.25 0.70 -21.39
CA PRO A 41 4.26 0.36 -20.39
C PRO A 41 4.29 1.32 -19.18
N ALA A 42 3.95 2.60 -19.40
CA ALA A 42 3.93 3.60 -18.33
C ALA A 42 2.90 3.28 -17.23
N ASP A 43 1.80 2.60 -17.57
CA ASP A 43 0.77 2.25 -16.59
C ASP A 43 1.24 1.10 -15.68
N PHE A 44 2.00 0.15 -16.23
CA PHE A 44 2.62 -0.92 -15.45
C PHE A 44 3.73 -0.39 -14.55
N ASP A 45 4.54 0.55 -15.03
CA ASP A 45 5.56 1.23 -14.22
C ASP A 45 4.91 1.97 -13.03
N ASN A 46 3.74 2.60 -13.26
CA ASN A 46 3.00 3.25 -12.18
C ASN A 46 2.48 2.25 -11.15
N VAL A 47 1.88 1.13 -11.59
CA VAL A 47 1.44 0.04 -10.70
C VAL A 47 2.60 -0.46 -9.84
N ARG A 48 3.75 -0.75 -10.46
CA ARG A 48 4.96 -1.18 -9.75
C ARG A 48 5.39 -0.15 -8.71
N TYR A 49 5.45 1.13 -9.09
CA TYR A 49 5.87 2.19 -8.19
C TYR A 49 4.95 2.35 -6.97
N ILE A 50 3.64 2.26 -7.16
CA ILE A 50 2.68 2.32 -6.06
C ILE A 50 2.78 1.07 -5.17
N ALA A 51 2.92 -0.11 -5.76
CA ALA A 51 3.14 -1.35 -5.01
C ALA A 51 4.41 -1.26 -4.16
N HIS A 52 5.50 -0.71 -4.68
CA HIS A 52 6.73 -0.46 -3.93
C HIS A 52 6.53 0.48 -2.74
N ARG A 53 5.77 1.57 -2.93
CA ARG A 53 5.41 2.50 -1.84
C ARG A 53 4.62 1.80 -0.73
N ILE A 54 3.65 0.97 -1.10
CA ILE A 54 2.82 0.20 -0.16
C ILE A 54 3.68 -0.81 0.59
N ASN A 55 4.51 -1.58 -0.11
CA ASN A 55 5.43 -2.55 0.49
C ASN A 55 6.31 -1.90 1.57
N GLY A 56 7.00 -0.82 1.22
CA GLY A 56 7.85 -0.09 2.18
C GLY A 56 7.08 0.49 3.36
N GLY A 57 5.89 1.06 3.11
CA GLY A 57 5.02 1.60 4.16
C GLY A 57 4.49 0.51 5.09
N ALA A 58 3.87 -0.53 4.53
CA ALA A 58 3.30 -1.66 5.25
C ALA A 58 4.35 -2.38 6.11
N GLY A 59 5.56 -2.56 5.60
CA GLY A 59 6.67 -3.15 6.37
C GLY A 59 7.03 -2.32 7.61
N LEU A 60 6.97 -0.99 7.53
CA LEU A 60 7.19 -0.14 8.71
C LEU A 60 6.07 -0.28 9.74
N PHE A 61 4.84 -0.55 9.34
CA PHE A 61 3.70 -0.68 10.25
C PHE A 61 3.40 -2.13 10.67
N GLY A 62 4.21 -3.10 10.22
CA GLY A 62 4.00 -4.52 10.52
C GLY A 62 2.76 -5.11 9.83
N CYS A 63 2.35 -4.52 8.71
CA CYS A 63 1.19 -4.94 7.93
C CYS A 63 1.62 -5.94 6.85
N ASP A 64 2.13 -7.10 7.24
CA ASP A 64 2.67 -8.10 6.31
C ASP A 64 1.63 -8.60 5.29
N ASP A 65 0.34 -8.57 5.67
CA ASP A 65 -0.79 -8.90 4.77
C ASP A 65 -0.95 -7.91 3.60
N LEU A 66 -0.29 -6.75 3.66
CA LEU A 66 -0.15 -5.80 2.54
C LEU A 66 1.24 -5.83 1.93
N ALA A 67 2.29 -5.95 2.76
CA ALA A 67 3.67 -5.85 2.30
C ALA A 67 4.04 -6.95 1.29
N GLU A 68 3.71 -8.21 1.60
CA GLU A 68 4.06 -9.34 0.72
C GLU A 68 3.27 -9.34 -0.60
N PRO A 69 1.94 -9.09 -0.64
CA PRO A 69 1.23 -8.97 -1.91
C PRO A 69 1.71 -7.80 -2.76
N ALA A 70 2.02 -6.66 -2.16
CA ALA A 70 2.56 -5.51 -2.88
C ALA A 70 3.92 -5.84 -3.54
N LYS A 71 4.79 -6.53 -2.80
CA LYS A 71 6.05 -7.05 -3.35
C LYS A 71 5.85 -8.07 -4.46
N GLU A 72 4.78 -8.87 -4.42
CA GLU A 72 4.47 -9.81 -5.50
C GLU A 72 4.03 -9.09 -6.78
N ILE A 73 3.23 -8.01 -6.65
CA ILE A 73 2.88 -7.16 -7.79
C ILE A 73 4.14 -6.54 -8.41
N GLU A 74 5.09 -6.05 -7.60
CA GLU A 74 6.38 -5.54 -8.10
C GLU A 74 7.08 -6.57 -8.99
N LYS A 75 7.11 -7.85 -8.57
CA LYS A 75 7.73 -8.93 -9.34
C LYS A 75 6.96 -9.26 -10.61
N LEU A 76 5.62 -9.34 -10.54
CA LEU A 76 4.78 -9.64 -11.70
C LEU A 76 5.00 -8.60 -12.81
N VAL A 77 5.09 -7.32 -12.44
CA VAL A 77 5.42 -6.26 -13.39
C VAL A 77 6.84 -6.43 -13.94
N ASP A 78 7.83 -6.68 -13.07
CA ASP A 78 9.24 -6.84 -13.49
C ASP A 78 9.48 -7.97 -14.49
N VAL A 79 8.80 -9.11 -14.30
CA VAL A 79 8.93 -10.26 -15.21
C VAL A 79 8.06 -10.13 -16.46
N GLY A 80 7.29 -9.05 -16.58
CA GLY A 80 6.40 -8.79 -17.71
C GLY A 80 5.23 -9.78 -17.79
N ALA A 81 4.69 -10.18 -16.64
CA ALA A 81 3.56 -11.10 -16.51
C ALA A 81 2.33 -10.66 -17.31
N ASP A 82 1.39 -11.58 -17.51
CA ASP A 82 0.16 -11.30 -18.25
C ASP A 82 -0.66 -10.21 -17.55
N THR A 83 -1.30 -9.35 -18.35
CA THR A 83 -2.11 -8.22 -17.84
C THR A 83 -3.12 -8.67 -16.80
N ASP A 84 -3.86 -9.75 -17.06
CA ASP A 84 -4.87 -10.26 -16.15
C ASP A 84 -4.27 -10.72 -14.81
N GLN A 85 -3.04 -11.25 -14.80
CA GLN A 85 -2.36 -11.64 -13.57
C GLN A 85 -2.03 -10.41 -12.71
N VAL A 86 -1.49 -9.36 -13.33
CA VAL A 86 -1.18 -8.09 -12.65
C VAL A 86 -2.46 -7.45 -12.12
N VAL A 87 -3.51 -7.37 -12.94
CA VAL A 87 -4.80 -6.78 -12.54
C VAL A 87 -5.41 -7.53 -11.37
N ASN A 88 -5.47 -8.87 -11.42
CA ASN A 88 -6.03 -9.67 -10.34
C ASN A 88 -5.25 -9.49 -9.03
N ALA A 89 -3.91 -9.46 -9.10
CA ALA A 89 -3.08 -9.23 -7.92
C ALA A 89 -3.29 -7.83 -7.33
N VAL A 90 -3.43 -6.80 -8.19
CA VAL A 90 -3.73 -5.44 -7.75
C VAL A 90 -5.11 -5.34 -7.11
N GLN A 91 -6.13 -5.98 -7.70
CA GLN A 91 -7.48 -5.99 -7.12
C GLN A 91 -7.49 -6.66 -5.74
N GLU A 92 -6.78 -7.78 -5.59
CA GLU A 92 -6.65 -8.44 -4.29
C GLU A 92 -5.96 -7.53 -3.26
N LEU A 93 -4.91 -6.79 -3.65
CA LEU A 93 -4.26 -5.83 -2.78
C LEU A 93 -5.20 -4.68 -2.39
N ILE A 94 -6.00 -4.16 -3.32
CA ILE A 94 -7.03 -3.15 -3.05
C ILE A 94 -8.00 -3.65 -1.99
N ASP A 95 -8.55 -4.86 -2.16
CA ASP A 95 -9.51 -5.44 -1.21
C ASP A 95 -8.88 -5.62 0.19
N ARG A 96 -7.60 -6.00 0.27
CA ARG A 96 -6.85 -6.10 1.52
C ARG A 96 -6.66 -4.74 2.19
N ILE A 97 -6.34 -3.69 1.42
CA ILE A 97 -6.23 -2.32 1.93
C ILE A 97 -7.58 -1.86 2.50
N GLU A 98 -8.68 -2.10 1.80
CA GLU A 98 -10.02 -1.72 2.28
C GLU A 98 -10.38 -2.40 3.59
N ARG A 99 -10.10 -3.71 3.72
CA ARG A 99 -10.29 -4.43 4.99
C ARG A 99 -9.45 -3.85 6.11
N LEU A 100 -8.16 -3.60 5.87
CA LEU A 100 -7.26 -3.05 6.88
C LEU A 100 -7.70 -1.65 7.34
N LEU A 101 -8.10 -0.78 6.40
CA LEU A 101 -8.59 0.57 6.72
C LEU A 101 -9.92 0.52 7.49
N ALA A 102 -10.80 -0.44 7.20
CA ALA A 102 -12.03 -0.64 7.95
C ALA A 102 -11.79 -1.15 9.38
N GLU A 103 -10.77 -2.00 9.58
CA GLU A 103 -10.38 -2.53 10.89
C GLU A 103 -9.56 -1.52 11.71
N GLY A 104 -8.88 -0.57 11.05
CA GLY A 104 -7.98 0.40 11.65
C GLY A 104 -6.59 -0.18 11.90
N ILE A 105 -5.57 0.68 11.76
CA ILE A 105 -4.17 0.24 11.87
C ILE A 105 -3.71 0.33 13.33
N ARG A 106 -3.19 -0.79 13.85
CA ARG A 106 -2.59 -0.80 15.19
C ARG A 106 -1.32 0.03 15.20
N GLN A 107 -1.17 0.87 16.21
CA GLN A 107 0.04 1.66 16.41
C GLN A 107 1.27 0.73 16.62
N PRO A 108 2.30 0.82 15.77
CA PRO A 108 3.53 0.06 15.96
C PRO A 108 4.36 0.52 17.17
N ASP A 109 5.03 -0.43 17.84
CA ASP A 109 5.85 -0.18 19.04
C ASP A 109 7.05 0.74 18.78
N TRP A 110 7.58 0.76 17.56
CA TRP A 110 8.71 1.61 17.19
C TRP A 110 8.34 3.10 17.23
N ILE A 111 7.07 3.46 16.98
CA ILE A 111 6.61 4.85 17.02
C ILE A 111 6.78 5.38 18.44
N THR A 112 6.30 4.63 19.42
CA THR A 112 6.41 4.97 20.84
C THR A 112 7.88 5.04 21.26
N SER A 113 8.67 4.04 20.86
CA SER A 113 10.10 3.95 21.18
C SER A 113 10.93 5.09 20.58
N ARG A 114 10.53 5.60 19.42
CA ARG A 114 11.20 6.72 18.73
C ARG A 114 10.78 8.07 19.30
N LEU A 115 9.50 8.24 19.66
CA LEU A 115 8.98 9.50 20.19
C LEU A 115 9.35 9.72 21.67
N ALA A 116 9.68 8.65 22.41
CA ALA A 116 10.09 8.73 23.81
C ALA A 116 11.57 9.13 24.03
N LYS A 117 12.36 9.23 22.96
CA LYS A 117 13.74 9.73 22.96
C LYS A 117 13.77 11.23 22.70
#